data_AF-A0AB36RN01-F1
#
_entry.id   AF-A0AB36RN01-F1
#
_cell.length_a   1.000
_cell.length_b   1.000
_cell.length_c   1.000
_cell.angle_alpha   90.00
_cell.angle_beta   90.00
_cell.angle_gamma   90.00
#
_symmetry.space_group_name_H-M   'P 1'
#
loop_
_entity.id
_entity.type
_entity.pdbx_description
1 polymer ?
#
loop_
_entity_poly.entity_id
_entity_poly.type
_entity_poly.pdbx_seq_one_letter_code
_entity_poly.pdbx_strand_id
1 'polypeptide(L)'
;MFTRTLRGAEALVDALLPHTNPTPARLAWAGCADAAGIAHLADSRRAALAAEPASRVALAAVPLHREGGRGAASGADAVLTCAVLASAVAAFEQHRAPTRPSALGVAALVGAQAGYIARLVQRGATVGKRGAAAAAGVVAAGGVVAARADRRLLPATLIGGAAVVATAALANDPVFRADANATTIDPAREGLSHGANLLVAAEGLRLLTNSGLAARVCRAVGFPAWLGERGTRAAVSWAGSIGQLLLVHGLTAPDRQ
;
A
#
# COMPACT_ATOMS: atom_id res chain seq x y z
N MET A 1 7.75 -2.79 20.52
CA MET A 1 8.02 -2.60 19.08
C MET A 1 8.24 -3.94 18.39
N PHE A 2 9.16 -4.78 18.89
CA PHE A 2 9.46 -6.11 18.34
C PHE A 2 8.23 -7.03 18.18
N THR A 3 7.36 -7.09 19.19
CA THR A 3 6.10 -7.86 19.16
C THR A 3 5.13 -7.42 18.06
N ARG A 4 5.11 -6.13 17.70
CA ARG A 4 4.23 -5.61 16.65
C ARG A 4 4.77 -5.90 15.26
N THR A 5 6.09 -5.85 15.09
CA THR A 5 6.75 -6.26 13.83
C THR A 5 6.57 -7.75 13.58
N LEU A 6 6.71 -8.57 14.63
CA LEU A 6 6.52 -10.01 14.54
C LEU A 6 5.09 -10.38 14.12
N ARG A 7 4.07 -9.72 14.70
CA ARG A 7 2.67 -9.86 14.26
C ARG A 7 2.44 -9.41 12.81
N GLY A 8 3.14 -8.38 12.37
CA GLY A 8 3.09 -7.94 10.96
C GLY A 8 3.68 -8.99 10.01
N ALA A 9 4.77 -9.64 10.41
CA ALA A 9 5.37 -10.74 9.65
C ALA A 9 4.46 -11.98 9.63
N GLU A 10 3.84 -12.33 10.76
CA GLU A 10 2.83 -13.40 10.84
C GLU A 10 1.64 -13.12 9.92
N ALA A 11 1.12 -11.88 9.93
CA ALA A 11 0.03 -11.48 9.03
C ALA A 11 0.44 -11.51 7.56
N LEU A 12 1.71 -11.24 7.23
CA LEU A 12 2.23 -11.38 5.87
C LEU A 12 2.33 -12.84 5.44
N VAL A 13 2.81 -13.71 6.32
CA VAL A 13 2.89 -15.15 6.06
C VAL A 13 1.48 -15.72 5.87
N ASP A 14 0.52 -15.35 6.72
CA ASP A 14 -0.89 -15.75 6.61
C ASP A 14 -1.52 -15.21 5.32
N ALA A 15 -1.21 -13.97 4.95
CA ALA A 15 -1.67 -13.38 3.69
C ALA A 15 -1.04 -14.04 2.46
N LEU A 16 0.20 -14.53 2.52
CA LEU A 16 0.86 -15.20 1.41
C LEU A 16 0.40 -16.66 1.27
N LEU A 17 0.23 -17.33 2.41
CA LEU A 17 -0.06 -18.75 2.54
C LEU A 17 -1.39 -18.95 3.30
N PRO A 18 -2.52 -18.44 2.77
CA PRO A 18 -3.81 -18.70 3.42
C PRO A 18 -4.02 -20.21 3.49
N HIS A 19 -4.39 -20.73 4.66
CA HIS A 19 -4.56 -22.17 4.86
C HIS A 19 -3.31 -23.01 4.49
N THR A 20 -2.11 -22.48 4.72
CA THR A 20 -0.81 -23.14 4.49
C THR A 20 -0.46 -23.45 3.02
N ASN A 21 -1.24 -22.98 2.04
CA ASN A 21 -0.91 -23.11 0.61
C ASN A 21 -1.14 -21.80 -0.16
N PRO A 22 -0.17 -21.33 -0.96
CA PRO A 22 -0.35 -20.11 -1.72
C PRO A 22 -1.26 -20.38 -2.93
N THR A 23 -2.20 -19.48 -3.18
CA THR A 23 -2.97 -19.52 -4.43
C THR A 23 -2.10 -19.10 -5.62
N PRO A 24 -2.41 -19.53 -6.85
CA PRO A 24 -1.67 -19.11 -8.05
C PRO A 24 -1.58 -17.58 -8.20
N ALA A 25 -2.64 -16.85 -7.82
CA ALA A 25 -2.67 -15.40 -7.82
C ALA A 25 -1.66 -14.78 -6.84
N ARG A 26 -1.52 -15.34 -5.63
CA ARG A 26 -0.56 -14.88 -4.61
C ARG A 26 0.88 -15.23 -5.00
N LEU A 27 1.12 -16.38 -5.61
CA LEU A 27 2.44 -16.73 -6.17
C LEU A 27 2.83 -15.78 -7.31
N ALA A 28 1.92 -15.53 -8.26
CA ALA A 28 2.15 -14.60 -9.35
C ALA A 28 2.40 -13.18 -8.82
N TRP A 29 1.62 -12.73 -7.83
CA TRP A 29 1.86 -11.46 -7.14
C TRP A 29 3.27 -11.42 -6.52
N ALA A 30 3.68 -12.45 -5.77
CA ALA A 30 4.97 -12.48 -5.08
C ALA A 30 6.13 -12.42 -6.08
N GLY A 31 6.08 -13.24 -7.14
CA GLY A 31 7.09 -13.24 -8.19
C GLY A 31 7.19 -11.88 -8.91
N CYS A 32 6.06 -11.26 -9.23
CA CYS A 32 6.05 -9.93 -9.86
C CYS A 32 6.51 -8.81 -8.90
N ALA A 33 6.13 -8.87 -7.62
CA ALA A 33 6.53 -7.89 -6.62
C ALA A 33 8.04 -7.94 -6.35
N ASP A 34 8.62 -9.13 -6.25
CA ASP A 34 10.07 -9.32 -6.11
C ASP A 34 10.81 -8.90 -7.37
N ALA A 35 10.32 -9.29 -8.55
CA ALA A 35 10.89 -8.84 -9.81
C ALA A 35 10.89 -7.31 -9.95
N ALA A 36 9.85 -6.63 -9.46
CA ALA A 36 9.79 -5.16 -9.45
C ALA A 36 10.84 -4.53 -8.51
N GLY A 37 10.96 -5.03 -7.28
CA GLY A 37 11.97 -4.55 -6.33
C GLY A 37 13.40 -4.78 -6.83
N ILE A 38 13.68 -5.98 -7.37
CA ILE A 38 14.98 -6.31 -7.98
C ILE A 38 15.24 -5.43 -9.20
N ALA A 39 14.24 -5.18 -10.04
CA ALA A 39 14.39 -4.29 -11.19
C ALA A 39 14.79 -2.87 -10.77
N HIS A 40 14.27 -2.35 -9.65
CA HIS A 40 14.70 -1.06 -9.11
C HIS A 40 16.14 -1.07 -8.61
N LEU A 41 16.57 -2.14 -7.93
CA LEU A 41 17.96 -2.31 -7.49
C LEU A 41 18.93 -2.41 -8.68
N ALA A 42 18.52 -3.09 -9.74
CA ALA A 42 19.27 -3.25 -10.98
C ALA A 42 19.15 -2.05 -11.95
N ASP A 43 18.40 -1.01 -11.58
CA ASP A 43 18.12 0.18 -12.42
C ASP A 43 17.40 -0.13 -13.74
N SER A 44 16.74 -1.28 -13.83
CA SER A 44 16.00 -1.71 -15.01
C SER A 44 14.62 -1.07 -15.03
N ARG A 45 14.55 0.16 -15.54
CA ARG A 45 13.30 0.92 -15.61
C ARG A 45 12.18 0.20 -16.37
N ARG A 46 12.53 -0.49 -17.46
CA ARG A 46 11.55 -1.23 -18.28
C ARG A 46 10.97 -2.42 -17.52
N ALA A 47 11.80 -3.17 -16.80
CA ALA A 47 11.35 -4.29 -15.98
C ALA A 47 10.46 -3.80 -14.83
N ALA A 48 10.85 -2.72 -14.14
CA ALA A 48 10.02 -2.14 -13.08
C ALA A 48 8.66 -1.63 -13.59
N LEU A 49 8.65 -0.96 -14.76
CA LEU A 49 7.42 -0.49 -15.41
C LEU A 49 6.44 -1.60 -15.77
N ALA A 50 6.91 -2.82 -15.99
CA ALA A 50 6.08 -3.97 -16.33
C ALA A 50 5.72 -4.82 -15.09
N ALA A 51 6.73 -5.21 -14.31
CA ALA A 51 6.57 -6.10 -13.17
C ALA A 51 5.69 -5.48 -12.07
N GLU A 52 5.81 -4.17 -11.86
CA GLU A 52 5.11 -3.54 -10.75
C GLU A 52 3.58 -3.43 -10.98
N PRO A 53 3.09 -2.96 -12.13
CA PRO A 53 1.66 -3.08 -12.46
C PRO A 53 1.19 -4.54 -12.55
N ALA A 54 2.01 -5.44 -13.09
CA ALA A 54 1.66 -6.87 -13.19
C ALA A 54 1.42 -7.51 -11.82
N SER A 55 2.20 -7.14 -10.79
CA SER A 55 1.96 -7.62 -9.42
C SER A 55 0.54 -7.26 -8.93
N ARG A 56 0.06 -6.05 -9.26
CA ARG A 56 -1.27 -5.59 -8.86
C ARG A 56 -2.36 -6.26 -9.69
N VAL A 57 -2.13 -6.50 -10.97
CA VAL A 57 -3.05 -7.29 -11.80
C VAL A 57 -3.20 -8.72 -11.25
N ALA A 58 -2.09 -9.36 -10.87
CA ALA A 58 -2.14 -10.68 -10.22
C ALA A 58 -2.90 -10.64 -8.88
N LEU A 59 -2.67 -9.61 -8.06
CA LEU A 59 -3.37 -9.42 -6.79
C LEU A 59 -4.88 -9.16 -6.97
N ALA A 60 -5.30 -8.50 -8.05
CA ALA A 60 -6.70 -8.23 -8.35
C ALA A 60 -7.52 -9.51 -8.60
N ALA A 61 -6.86 -10.65 -8.89
CA ALA A 61 -7.54 -11.93 -9.00
C ALA A 61 -7.95 -12.52 -7.63
N VAL A 62 -7.36 -12.04 -6.52
CA VAL A 62 -7.61 -12.57 -5.18
C VAL A 62 -9.05 -12.33 -4.71
N PRO A 63 -9.62 -11.11 -4.78
CA PRO A 63 -11.03 -10.90 -4.42
C PRO A 63 -12.01 -11.70 -5.29
N LEU A 64 -11.69 -11.94 -6.56
CA LEU A 64 -12.54 -12.66 -7.50
C LEU A 64 -12.62 -14.17 -7.20
N HIS A 65 -11.60 -14.74 -6.57
CA HIS A 65 -11.48 -16.19 -6.33
C HIS A 65 -11.83 -16.59 -4.90
N ARG A 66 -12.67 -15.79 -4.20
CA ARG A 66 -13.01 -15.93 -2.78
C ARG A 66 -12.97 -17.40 -2.33
N GLU A 67 -11.96 -17.73 -1.53
CA GLU A 67 -11.65 -19.10 -1.09
C GLU A 67 -12.90 -19.69 -0.39
N GLY A 68 -13.56 -20.65 -1.05
CA GLY A 68 -14.65 -21.45 -0.46
C GLY A 68 -16.08 -21.23 -0.98
N GLY A 69 -16.34 -20.33 -1.95
CA GLY A 69 -17.71 -20.10 -2.45
C GLY A 69 -17.85 -20.20 -3.96
N ARG A 70 -18.53 -21.23 -4.47
CA ARG A 70 -19.13 -21.19 -5.82
C ARG A 70 -20.28 -20.19 -5.79
N GLY A 71 -19.97 -18.91 -5.95
CA GLY A 71 -20.95 -17.82 -6.02
C GLY A 71 -20.40 -16.69 -6.89
N ALA A 72 -21.29 -15.94 -7.54
CA ALA A 72 -20.88 -14.75 -8.29
C ALA A 72 -20.13 -13.77 -7.35
N ALA A 73 -19.09 -13.11 -7.87
CA ALA A 73 -18.36 -12.10 -7.12
C ALA A 73 -19.34 -11.09 -6.52
N SER A 74 -19.26 -10.85 -5.21
CA SER A 74 -20.13 -9.87 -4.57
C SER A 74 -19.76 -8.47 -5.09
N GLY A 75 -20.71 -7.52 -5.03
CA GLY A 75 -20.39 -6.12 -5.38
C GLY A 75 -19.21 -5.56 -4.57
N ALA A 76 -19.02 -6.06 -3.35
CA ALA A 76 -17.88 -5.78 -2.49
C ALA A 76 -16.54 -6.30 -3.06
N ASP A 77 -16.52 -7.51 -3.61
CA ASP A 77 -15.32 -8.10 -4.22
C ASP A 77 -14.96 -7.37 -5.54
N ALA A 78 -15.97 -6.92 -6.29
CA ALA A 78 -15.78 -6.08 -7.47
C ALA A 78 -15.15 -4.72 -7.12
N VAL A 79 -15.60 -4.07 -6.04
CA VAL A 79 -14.99 -2.79 -5.58
C VAL A 79 -13.52 -2.98 -5.21
N LEU A 80 -13.17 -4.06 -4.50
CA LEU A 80 -11.77 -4.36 -4.18
C LEU A 80 -10.93 -4.66 -5.43
N THR A 81 -11.47 -5.43 -6.36
CA THR A 81 -10.81 -5.73 -7.64
C THR A 81 -10.50 -4.44 -8.40
N CYS A 82 -11.49 -3.56 -8.55
CA CYS A 82 -11.33 -2.26 -9.19
C CYS A 82 -10.33 -1.37 -8.44
N ALA A 83 -10.31 -1.40 -7.10
CA ALA A 83 -9.35 -0.66 -6.30
C ALA A 83 -7.91 -1.11 -6.59
N VAL A 84 -7.67 -2.42 -6.64
CA VAL A 84 -6.35 -2.99 -6.94
C VAL A 84 -5.94 -2.67 -8.39
N LEU A 85 -6.85 -2.80 -9.37
CA LEU A 85 -6.58 -2.45 -10.77
C LEU A 85 -6.29 -0.95 -10.95
N ALA A 86 -7.04 -0.07 -10.28
CA ALA A 86 -6.76 1.36 -10.27
C ALA A 86 -5.35 1.64 -9.72
N SER A 87 -4.93 0.88 -8.70
CA SER A 87 -3.58 1.02 -8.18
C SER A 87 -2.49 0.51 -9.13
N ALA A 88 -2.80 -0.41 -10.07
CA ALA A 88 -1.90 -0.81 -11.15
C ALA A 88 -1.64 0.37 -12.12
N VAL A 89 -2.69 1.11 -12.46
CA VAL A 89 -2.59 2.34 -13.26
C VAL A 89 -1.78 3.41 -12.51
N ALA A 90 -2.05 3.60 -11.22
CA ALA A 90 -1.29 4.53 -10.40
C ALA A 90 0.21 4.20 -10.40
N ALA A 91 0.57 2.92 -10.22
CA ALA A 91 1.96 2.48 -10.21
C ALA A 91 2.65 2.67 -11.56
N PHE A 92 1.95 2.37 -12.65
CA PHE A 92 2.46 2.61 -14.00
C PHE A 92 2.78 4.10 -14.21
N GLU A 93 1.84 4.99 -13.89
CA GLU A 93 2.01 6.43 -14.05
C GLU A 93 3.11 7.01 -13.13
N GLN A 94 3.18 6.54 -11.89
CA GLN A 94 4.22 6.92 -10.93
C GLN A 94 5.63 6.54 -11.41
N HIS A 95 5.79 5.42 -12.12
CA HIS A 95 7.09 4.99 -12.68
C HIS A 95 7.39 5.61 -14.05
N ARG A 96 6.35 5.90 -14.83
CA ARG A 96 6.47 6.54 -16.15
C ARG A 96 6.99 7.97 -16.03
N ALA A 97 6.56 8.71 -15.01
CA ALA A 97 7.01 10.08 -14.78
C ALA A 97 7.20 10.39 -13.28
N PRO A 98 8.27 9.86 -12.65
CA PRO A 98 8.44 9.94 -11.18
C PRO A 98 8.50 11.38 -10.64
N THR A 99 9.13 12.29 -11.38
CA THR A 99 9.30 13.70 -10.97
C THR A 99 8.21 14.63 -11.53
N ARG A 100 7.24 14.08 -12.27
CA ARG A 100 6.14 14.83 -12.87
C ARG A 100 4.83 14.08 -12.68
N PRO A 101 4.19 14.21 -11.51
CA PRO A 101 2.94 13.54 -11.22
C PRO A 101 1.89 13.87 -12.27
N SER A 102 1.23 12.86 -12.83
CA SER A 102 0.14 13.04 -13.79
C SER A 102 -1.22 13.08 -13.09
N ALA A 103 -2.17 13.79 -13.67
CA ALA A 103 -3.55 13.81 -13.17
C ALA A 103 -4.16 12.41 -13.14
N LEU A 104 -3.86 11.58 -14.15
CA LEU A 104 -4.30 10.19 -14.22
C LEU A 104 -3.71 9.36 -13.06
N GLY A 105 -2.41 9.46 -12.79
CA GLY A 105 -1.77 8.73 -11.70
C GLY A 105 -2.34 9.10 -10.33
N VAL A 106 -2.61 10.39 -10.10
CA VAL A 106 -3.25 10.88 -8.87
C VAL A 106 -4.70 10.37 -8.78
N ALA A 107 -5.49 10.50 -9.84
CA ALA A 107 -6.88 10.03 -9.87
C ALA A 107 -6.97 8.52 -9.66
N ALA A 108 -6.08 7.74 -10.28
CA ALA A 108 -6.01 6.29 -10.13
C ALA A 108 -5.63 5.89 -8.69
N LEU A 109 -4.68 6.58 -8.07
CA LEU A 109 -4.32 6.36 -6.66
C LEU A 109 -5.50 6.69 -5.73
N VAL A 110 -6.13 7.86 -5.93
CA VAL A 110 -7.30 8.27 -5.14
C VAL A 110 -8.46 7.28 -5.31
N GLY A 111 -8.73 6.83 -6.54
CA GLY A 111 -9.74 5.82 -6.82
C GLY A 111 -9.45 4.48 -6.15
N ALA A 112 -8.19 4.05 -6.15
CA ALA A 112 -7.76 2.86 -5.41
C ALA A 112 -8.03 2.99 -3.91
N GLN A 113 -7.63 4.12 -3.31
CA GLN A 113 -7.87 4.39 -1.89
C GLN A 113 -9.36 4.50 -1.57
N ALA A 114 -10.16 5.13 -2.43
CA ALA A 114 -11.61 5.21 -2.27
C ALA A 114 -12.27 3.83 -2.20
N GLY A 115 -11.82 2.86 -3.00
CA GLY A 115 -12.29 1.49 -2.93
C GLY A 115 -11.94 0.79 -1.61
N TYR A 116 -10.72 0.97 -1.11
CA TYR A 116 -10.33 0.45 0.21
C TYR A 116 -11.12 1.11 1.35
N ILE A 117 -11.27 2.44 1.30
CA ILE A 117 -12.06 3.24 2.25
C ILE A 117 -13.51 2.75 2.28
N ALA A 118 -14.14 2.58 1.12
CA ALA A 118 -15.52 2.10 1.03
C ALA A 118 -15.69 0.75 1.72
N ARG A 119 -14.73 -0.16 1.54
CA ARG A 119 -14.75 -1.49 2.17
C ARG A 119 -14.48 -1.46 3.66
N LEU A 120 -13.55 -0.62 4.11
CA LEU A 120 -13.29 -0.41 5.55
C LEU A 120 -14.55 0.15 6.24
N VAL A 121 -15.20 1.16 5.64
CA VAL A 121 -16.44 1.76 6.18
C VAL A 121 -17.59 0.76 6.17
N GLN A 122 -17.75 -0.05 5.12
CA GLN A 122 -18.75 -1.12 5.09
C GLN A 122 -18.54 -2.16 6.20
N ARG A 123 -17.30 -2.35 6.65
CA ARG A 123 -16.95 -3.21 7.79
C ARG A 123 -17.01 -2.49 9.14
N GLY A 124 -17.51 -1.26 9.19
CA GLY A 124 -17.70 -0.50 10.42
C GLY A 124 -16.47 0.26 10.91
N ALA A 125 -15.41 0.38 10.10
CA ALA A 125 -14.27 1.21 10.46
C ALA A 125 -14.65 2.70 10.46
N THR A 126 -14.18 3.43 11.47
CA THR A 126 -14.46 4.86 11.67
C THR A 126 -13.18 5.65 11.92
N VAL A 127 -13.17 6.94 11.57
CA VAL A 127 -12.03 7.81 11.87
C VAL A 127 -12.26 8.52 13.20
N GLY A 128 -11.59 8.05 14.25
CA GLY A 128 -11.56 8.76 15.54
C GLY A 128 -10.78 10.08 15.48
N LYS A 129 -11.03 11.00 16.42
CA LYS A 129 -10.38 12.32 16.49
C LYS A 129 -8.85 12.26 16.44
N ARG A 130 -8.25 11.31 17.17
CA ARG A 130 -6.78 11.11 17.19
C ARG A 130 -6.26 10.64 15.83
N GLY A 131 -7.00 9.76 15.15
CA GLY A 131 -6.69 9.29 13.81
C GLY A 131 -6.74 10.42 12.79
N ALA A 132 -7.78 11.27 12.84
CA ALA A 132 -7.89 12.46 12.00
C ALA A 132 -6.77 13.48 12.25
N ALA A 133 -6.41 13.72 13.51
CA ALA A 133 -5.32 14.65 13.86
C ALA A 133 -3.95 14.13 13.37
N ALA A 134 -3.66 12.84 13.60
CA ALA A 134 -2.45 12.22 13.07
C ALA A 134 -2.43 12.26 11.54
N ALA A 135 -3.57 12.01 10.91
CA ALA A 135 -3.72 12.06 9.46
C ALA A 135 -3.39 13.45 8.89
N ALA A 136 -4.00 14.49 9.45
CA ALA A 136 -3.72 15.87 9.10
C ALA A 136 -2.25 16.22 9.30
N GLY A 137 -1.63 15.77 10.40
CA GLY A 137 -0.21 15.97 10.68
C GLY A 137 0.70 15.35 9.63
N VAL A 138 0.43 14.10 9.21
CA VAL A 138 1.22 13.41 8.17
C VAL A 138 1.07 14.10 6.82
N VAL A 139 -0.14 14.49 6.42
CA VAL A 139 -0.38 15.21 5.17
C VAL A 139 0.31 16.59 5.18
N ALA A 140 0.21 17.31 6.30
CA ALA A 140 0.88 18.61 6.46
C ALA A 140 2.40 18.46 6.39
N ALA A 141 2.98 17.47 7.07
CA ALA A 141 4.42 17.20 7.01
C ALA A 141 4.87 16.87 5.57
N GLY A 142 4.14 16.00 4.87
CA GLY A 142 4.40 15.70 3.46
C GLY A 142 4.30 16.95 2.57
N GLY A 143 3.27 17.77 2.77
CA GLY A 143 3.10 19.04 2.06
C GLY A 143 4.25 20.02 2.29
N VAL A 144 4.74 20.15 3.52
CA VAL A 144 5.91 20.98 3.85
C VAL A 144 7.17 20.45 3.16
N VAL A 145 7.39 19.14 3.19
CA VAL A 145 8.53 18.50 2.50
C VAL A 145 8.45 18.75 0.99
N ALA A 146 7.30 18.52 0.37
CA ALA A 146 7.07 18.78 -1.05
C ALA A 146 7.31 20.26 -1.38
N ALA A 147 6.71 21.19 -0.64
CA ALA A 147 6.83 22.62 -0.89
C ALA A 147 8.28 23.14 -0.80
N ARG A 148 9.11 22.54 0.07
CA ARG A 148 10.52 22.90 0.22
C ARG A 148 11.45 22.21 -0.77
N ALA A 149 11.16 20.96 -1.13
CA ALA A 149 12.07 20.17 -1.95
C ALA A 149 11.75 20.26 -3.45
N ASP A 150 10.48 20.14 -3.85
CA ASP A 150 10.00 20.38 -5.21
C ASP A 150 8.48 20.69 -5.21
N ARG A 151 8.14 21.96 -5.47
CA ARG A 151 6.75 22.44 -5.47
C ARG A 151 5.85 21.74 -6.49
N ARG A 152 6.42 21.13 -7.54
CA ARG A 152 5.64 20.36 -8.54
C ARG A 152 5.02 19.11 -7.94
N LEU A 153 5.60 18.57 -6.86
CA LEU A 153 5.08 17.40 -6.16
C LEU A 153 3.94 17.74 -5.19
N LEU A 154 3.76 19.03 -4.85
CA LEU A 154 2.85 19.46 -3.79
C LEU A 154 1.39 19.01 -4.02
N PRO A 155 0.76 19.23 -5.19
CA PRO A 155 -0.64 18.84 -5.38
C PRO A 155 -0.84 17.33 -5.25
N ALA A 156 0.03 16.54 -5.87
CA ALA A 156 -0.03 15.09 -5.81
C ALA A 156 0.22 14.57 -4.39
N THR A 157 1.13 15.19 -3.64
CA THR A 157 1.42 14.84 -2.24
C THR A 157 0.23 15.12 -1.34
N LEU A 158 -0.42 16.27 -1.50
CA LEU A 158 -1.58 16.63 -0.68
C LEU A 158 -2.78 15.73 -0.99
N ILE A 159 -3.12 15.57 -2.26
CA ILE A 159 -4.31 14.81 -2.68
C ILE A 159 -4.10 13.30 -2.48
N GLY A 160 -3.03 12.75 -3.04
CA GLY A 160 -2.70 11.33 -2.93
C GLY A 160 -2.35 10.93 -1.50
N GLY A 161 -1.55 11.77 -0.81
CA GLY A 161 -1.21 11.55 0.59
C GLY A 161 -2.44 11.59 1.50
N ALA A 162 -3.36 12.54 1.31
CA ALA A 162 -4.61 12.57 2.08
C ALA A 162 -5.44 11.30 1.88
N ALA A 163 -5.55 10.80 0.65
CA ALA A 163 -6.28 9.56 0.37
C ALA A 163 -5.64 8.34 1.06
N VAL A 164 -4.33 8.17 0.95
CA VAL A 164 -3.60 7.04 1.57
C VAL A 164 -3.65 7.11 3.10
N VAL A 165 -3.50 8.30 3.66
CA VAL A 165 -3.54 8.52 5.10
C VAL A 165 -4.96 8.36 5.65
N ALA A 166 -6.00 8.72 4.89
CA ALA A 166 -7.39 8.45 5.26
C ALA A 166 -7.68 6.94 5.34
N THR A 167 -7.21 6.16 4.35
CA THR A 167 -7.25 4.69 4.40
C THR A 167 -6.54 4.16 5.64
N ALA A 168 -5.35 4.68 5.95
CA ALA A 168 -4.61 4.28 7.14
C ALA A 168 -5.33 4.67 8.43
N ALA A 169 -5.95 5.85 8.51
CA ALA A 169 -6.69 6.28 9.69
C ALA A 169 -7.88 5.35 9.98
N LEU A 170 -8.61 4.92 8.94
CA LEU A 170 -9.68 3.93 9.04
C LEU A 170 -9.16 2.54 9.42
N ALA A 171 -8.12 2.04 8.74
CA ALA A 171 -7.55 0.74 9.04
C ALA A 171 -6.92 0.64 10.44
N ASN A 172 -6.55 1.78 11.03
CA ASN A 172 -6.03 1.89 12.38
C ASN A 172 -7.10 2.13 13.46
N ASP A 173 -8.40 2.14 13.10
CA ASP A 173 -9.48 2.35 14.06
C ASP A 173 -9.39 1.33 15.22
N PRO A 174 -9.18 1.79 16.47
CA PRO A 174 -9.05 0.88 17.61
C PRO A 174 -10.33 0.12 17.90
N VAL A 175 -11.52 0.68 17.62
CA VAL A 175 -12.80 -0.01 17.85
C VAL A 175 -12.99 -1.12 16.83
N PHE A 176 -12.70 -0.83 15.56
CA PHE A 176 -12.70 -1.82 14.49
C PHE A 176 -11.70 -2.97 14.74
N ARG A 177 -10.55 -2.66 15.35
CA ARG A 177 -9.51 -3.63 15.68
C ARG A 177 -9.75 -4.39 16.98
N ALA A 178 -10.50 -3.81 17.92
CA ALA A 178 -10.82 -4.45 19.18
C ALA A 178 -12.06 -5.33 19.03
N ASP A 179 -11.88 -6.64 18.92
CA ASP A 179 -12.97 -7.54 19.28
C ASP A 179 -13.16 -7.47 20.80
N ALA A 180 -14.33 -6.99 21.23
CA ALA A 180 -14.67 -6.82 22.65
C ALA A 180 -14.60 -8.14 23.47
N ASN A 181 -14.58 -9.30 22.79
CA ASN A 181 -14.64 -10.63 23.39
C ASN A 181 -13.43 -11.54 23.06
N ALA A 182 -12.42 -11.07 22.32
CA ALA A 182 -11.34 -11.94 21.84
C ALA A 182 -10.09 -11.90 22.75
N THR A 183 -9.72 -13.05 23.31
CA THR A 183 -8.43 -13.29 24.00
C THR A 183 -7.23 -13.35 23.05
N THR A 184 -7.45 -13.31 21.74
CA THR A 184 -6.44 -13.41 20.67
C THR A 184 -6.70 -12.38 19.58
N ILE A 185 -5.64 -11.70 19.13
CA ILE A 185 -5.70 -10.67 18.08
C ILE A 185 -5.90 -11.35 16.72
N ASP A 186 -6.89 -10.93 15.94
CA ASP A 186 -7.12 -11.42 14.58
C ASP A 186 -5.99 -10.98 13.63
N PRO A 187 -5.18 -11.92 13.08
CA PRO A 187 -4.06 -11.61 12.20
C PRO A 187 -4.48 -10.79 10.97
N ALA A 188 -5.69 -11.04 10.44
CA ALA A 188 -6.22 -10.32 9.29
C ALA A 188 -6.44 -8.83 9.58
N ARG A 189 -7.00 -8.49 10.75
CA ARG A 189 -7.22 -7.09 11.17
C ARG A 189 -5.91 -6.38 11.51
N GLU A 190 -4.95 -7.07 12.13
CA GLU A 190 -3.61 -6.49 12.33
C GLU A 190 -2.90 -6.25 11.00
N GLY A 191 -3.07 -7.19 10.05
CA GLY A 191 -2.61 -7.06 8.67
C GLY A 191 -3.16 -5.82 7.97
N LEU A 192 -4.45 -5.50 8.13
CA LEU A 192 -5.04 -4.27 7.57
C LEU A 192 -4.32 -2.99 8.04
N SER A 193 -4.14 -2.86 9.35
CA SER A 193 -3.43 -1.72 9.96
C SER A 193 -1.99 -1.65 9.47
N HIS A 194 -1.28 -2.78 9.48
CA HIS A 194 0.11 -2.84 9.04
C HIS A 194 0.24 -2.47 7.55
N GLY A 195 -0.62 -3.05 6.70
CA GLY A 195 -0.62 -2.80 5.27
C GLY A 195 -0.90 -1.35 4.91
N ALA A 196 -1.89 -0.73 5.56
CA ALA A 196 -2.18 0.69 5.33
C ALA A 196 -1.03 1.61 5.77
N ASN A 197 -0.37 1.27 6.89
CA ASN A 197 0.82 2.02 7.34
C ASN A 197 2.01 1.83 6.38
N LEU A 198 2.18 0.65 5.77
CA LEU A 198 3.18 0.43 4.73
C LEU A 198 2.88 1.27 3.48
N LEU A 199 1.61 1.47 3.10
CA LEU A 199 1.26 2.37 2.01
C LEU A 199 1.62 3.83 2.32
N VAL A 200 1.35 4.31 3.54
CA VAL A 200 1.78 5.64 3.98
C VAL A 200 3.31 5.78 3.91
N ALA A 201 4.03 4.77 4.39
CA ALA A 201 5.49 4.73 4.32
C ALA A 201 5.99 4.73 2.86
N ALA A 202 5.35 3.96 1.98
CA ALA A 202 5.69 3.91 0.56
C ALA A 202 5.50 5.27 -0.12
N GLU A 203 4.39 5.98 0.11
CA GLU A 203 4.21 7.33 -0.43
C GLU A 203 5.20 8.34 0.14
N GLY A 204 5.52 8.24 1.44
CA GLY A 204 6.55 9.07 2.08
C GLY A 204 7.93 8.85 1.45
N LEU A 205 8.34 7.59 1.30
CA LEU A 205 9.60 7.23 0.63
C LEU A 205 9.59 7.65 -0.85
N ARG A 206 8.45 7.54 -1.53
CA ARG A 206 8.30 8.00 -2.92
C ARG A 206 8.49 9.51 -3.02
N LEU A 207 7.90 10.30 -2.11
CA LEU A 207 8.14 11.74 -2.04
C LEU A 207 9.62 12.06 -1.82
N LEU A 208 10.28 11.38 -0.87
CA LEU A 208 11.71 11.58 -0.59
C LEU A 208 12.58 11.22 -1.80
N THR A 209 12.21 10.17 -2.52
CA THR A 209 12.91 9.72 -3.73
C THR A 209 12.74 10.71 -4.87
N ASN A 210 11.50 11.09 -5.18
CA ASN A 210 11.16 11.93 -6.33
C ASN A 210 11.61 13.38 -6.15
N SER A 211 11.77 13.85 -4.91
CA SER A 211 12.34 15.16 -4.58
C SER A 211 13.88 15.17 -4.48
N GLY A 212 14.54 14.03 -4.73
CA GLY A 212 15.99 13.88 -4.63
C GLY A 212 16.54 13.98 -3.19
N LEU A 213 15.67 13.97 -2.17
CA LEU A 213 16.09 13.97 -0.77
C LEU A 213 16.79 12.65 -0.39
N ALA A 214 16.30 11.51 -0.88
CA ALA A 214 16.92 10.21 -0.62
C ALA A 214 18.40 10.16 -1.06
N ALA A 215 18.70 10.65 -2.27
CA ALA A 215 20.05 10.77 -2.80
C ALA A 215 20.93 11.73 -1.98
N ARG A 216 20.36 12.84 -1.50
CA ARG A 216 21.06 13.81 -0.65
C ARG A 216 21.41 13.22 0.72
N VAL A 217 20.47 12.52 1.36
CA VAL A 217 20.70 11.87 2.66
C VAL A 217 21.78 10.80 2.53
N CYS A 218 21.73 9.93 1.52
CA CYS A 218 22.76 8.91 1.34
C CYS A 218 24.15 9.51 1.14
N ARG A 219 24.27 10.56 0.32
CA ARG A 219 25.53 11.29 0.16
C ARG A 219 26.06 11.89 1.46
N ALA A 220 25.17 12.46 2.28
CA ALA A 220 25.54 13.05 3.57
C ALA A 220 26.09 12.01 4.57
N VAL A 221 25.65 10.76 4.47
CA VAL A 221 26.11 9.63 5.31
C VAL A 221 27.31 8.90 4.67
N GLY A 222 27.86 9.40 3.56
CA GLY A 222 29.03 8.81 2.90
C GLY A 222 28.72 7.64 1.96
N PHE A 223 27.45 7.35 1.69
CA PHE A 223 27.03 6.34 0.73
C PHE A 223 26.84 6.94 -0.68
N PRO A 224 27.02 6.14 -1.75
CA PRO A 224 26.80 6.62 -3.10
C PRO A 224 25.32 6.95 -3.34
N ALA A 225 25.06 8.05 -4.05
CA ALA A 225 23.70 8.56 -4.30
C ALA A 225 22.77 7.52 -4.96
N TRP A 226 23.31 6.72 -5.88
CA TRP A 226 22.54 5.68 -6.58
C TRP A 226 22.00 4.63 -5.62
N LEU A 227 22.72 4.32 -4.53
CA LEU A 227 22.26 3.34 -3.53
C LEU A 227 21.03 3.87 -2.79
N GLY A 228 21.03 5.17 -2.49
CA GLY A 228 19.85 5.87 -1.96
C GLY A 228 18.68 5.80 -2.92
N GLU A 229 18.87 6.21 -4.18
CA GLU A 229 17.77 6.25 -5.15
C GLU A 229 17.21 4.87 -5.49
N ARG A 230 18.06 3.88 -5.74
CA ARG A 230 17.63 2.53 -6.12
C ARG A 230 17.05 1.79 -4.92
N GLY A 231 17.70 1.90 -3.76
CA GLY A 231 17.25 1.29 -2.51
C GLY A 231 15.89 1.84 -2.08
N THR A 232 15.68 3.16 -2.13
CA THR A 232 14.37 3.73 -1.78
C THR A 232 13.31 3.39 -2.81
N ARG A 233 13.61 3.33 -4.11
CA ARG A 233 12.64 2.87 -5.13
C ARG A 233 12.23 1.41 -4.90
N ALA A 234 13.18 0.53 -4.61
CA ALA A 234 12.88 -0.87 -4.27
C ALA A 234 12.04 -0.96 -2.98
N ALA A 235 12.38 -0.18 -1.95
CA ALA A 235 11.60 -0.12 -0.71
C ALA A 235 10.17 0.40 -0.93
N VAL A 236 9.98 1.42 -1.79
CA VAL A 236 8.65 1.91 -2.20
C VAL A 236 7.86 0.80 -2.88
N SER A 237 8.49 0.06 -3.78
CA SER A 237 7.87 -1.05 -4.52
C SER A 237 7.42 -2.16 -3.58
N TRP A 238 8.32 -2.66 -2.73
CA TRP A 238 8.01 -3.74 -1.78
C TRP A 238 6.99 -3.31 -0.73
N ALA A 239 7.17 -2.16 -0.09
CA ALA A 239 6.22 -1.66 0.91
C ALA A 239 4.83 -1.42 0.28
N GLY A 240 4.78 -0.88 -0.94
CA GLY A 240 3.55 -0.70 -1.70
C GLY A 240 2.85 -2.04 -2.00
N SER A 241 3.58 -3.01 -2.55
CA SER A 241 3.04 -4.33 -2.90
C SER A 241 2.58 -5.11 -1.67
N ILE A 242 3.41 -5.20 -0.63
CA ILE A 242 3.08 -5.89 0.64
C ILE A 242 1.88 -5.20 1.30
N GLY A 243 1.88 -3.87 1.33
CA GLY A 243 0.79 -3.11 1.92
C GLY A 243 -0.56 -3.39 1.26
N GLN A 244 -0.58 -3.51 -0.07
CA GLN A 244 -1.78 -3.89 -0.80
C GLN A 244 -2.20 -5.34 -0.57
N LEU A 245 -1.25 -6.30 -0.54
CA LEU A 245 -1.58 -7.70 -0.25
C LEU A 245 -2.30 -7.82 1.10
N LEU A 246 -1.75 -7.18 2.13
CA LEU A 246 -2.31 -7.21 3.48
C LEU A 246 -3.70 -6.55 3.54
N LEU A 247 -3.89 -5.43 2.85
CA LEU A 247 -5.20 -4.78 2.75
C LEU A 247 -6.23 -5.67 2.04
N VAL A 248 -5.87 -6.24 0.88
CA VAL A 248 -6.74 -7.12 0.12
C VAL A 248 -7.09 -8.35 0.94
N HIS A 249 -6.08 -9.03 1.49
CA HIS A 249 -6.29 -10.21 2.32
C HIS A 249 -7.24 -9.90 3.49
N GLY A 250 -6.96 -8.87 4.29
CA GLY A 250 -7.79 -8.52 5.43
C GLY A 250 -9.21 -8.03 5.07
N LEU A 251 -9.42 -7.42 3.88
CA LEU A 251 -10.75 -6.99 3.41
C LEU A 251 -11.55 -8.10 2.71
N THR A 252 -10.88 -9.17 2.31
CA THR A 252 -11.50 -10.39 1.76
C THR A 252 -11.79 -11.46 2.81
N ALA A 253 -11.01 -11.47 3.92
CA ALA A 253 -11.20 -12.40 5.02
C ALA A 253 -12.64 -12.33 5.55
N PRO A 254 -13.33 -13.47 5.79
CA PRO A 254 -14.70 -13.47 6.30
C PRO A 254 -14.75 -12.79 7.69
N ASP A 255 -15.83 -12.05 7.93
CA ASP A 255 -16.09 -11.51 9.27
C ASP A 255 -16.43 -12.71 10.17
N ARG A 256 -15.53 -13.07 11.10
CA ARG A 256 -15.84 -14.10 12.09
C ARG A 256 -16.91 -13.52 13.02
N GLN A 257 -18.14 -14.01 12.90
CA GLN A 257 -19.25 -13.77 13.83
C GLN A 257 -19.04 -14.56 15.12
#